data_AF-A0A2N3PQ85-F1
#
_entry.id   AF-A0A2N3PQ85-F1
#
_cell.length_a   1.000
_cell.length_b   1.000
_cell.length_c   1.000
_cell.angle_alpha   90.00
_cell.angle_beta   90.00
_cell.angle_gamma   90.00
#
_symmetry.space_group_name_H-M   'P 1'
#
loop_
_entity.id
_entity.type
_entity.pdbx_description
1 polymer ?
#
loop_
_entity_poly.entity_id
_entity_poly.type
_entity_poly.pdbx_seq_one_letter_code
_entity_poly.pdbx_strand_id
1 'polypeptide(L)'
;MPLPFALDHINLWLIEDGGSWAVVDTGVPDDRTRNLWRGVLAGPMAGRPVSRLLVSHFHPDHMGLAAWFTRKFPVVMETTQAEWLYGRMLSLDTGEAFREASLNFYRGAGFGPDLLTLVAERGNAYGARIKHIPTVCRRLRDGDRLHLGPHVWRVMVGEGHAPEMACLWCEERNVLISGDQLLPSISPNVSVWPSEPDANPLGLFLKSLEKFRELPADCLVLPSHGRPFFGLHERIDALLRHHQDRLAETLDACRRPISAYDLLAIMFPRELDHHQLFFAIGESLAHLHYLVEGGLLGRTIDGMGIHRFHRI
;
A
#
# COMPACT_ATOMS: atom_id res chain seq x y z
N MET A 1 11.35 -8.37 9.21
CA MET A 1 10.97 -7.84 10.53
C MET A 1 9.57 -8.31 10.88
N PRO A 2 9.27 -8.66 12.14
CA PRO A 2 7.94 -9.10 12.56
C PRO A 2 6.93 -7.95 12.58
N LEU A 3 5.66 -8.26 12.35
CA LEU A 3 4.53 -7.34 12.40
C LEU A 3 3.47 -7.83 13.42
N PRO A 4 2.73 -6.92 14.06
CA PRO A 4 1.69 -7.28 15.03
C PRO A 4 0.31 -7.54 14.38
N PHE A 5 0.28 -8.08 13.16
CA PHE A 5 -0.94 -8.30 12.38
C PHE A 5 -1.02 -9.74 11.85
N ALA A 6 -2.12 -10.09 11.18
CA ALA A 6 -2.25 -11.38 10.49
C ALA A 6 -1.19 -11.55 9.40
N LEU A 7 -0.83 -10.47 8.71
CA LEU A 7 0.41 -10.38 7.95
C LEU A 7 1.55 -10.14 8.96
N ASP A 8 2.29 -11.19 9.27
CA ASP A 8 3.13 -11.29 10.47
C ASP A 8 4.58 -10.83 10.27
N HIS A 9 4.97 -10.44 9.06
CA HIS A 9 6.30 -9.96 8.75
C HIS A 9 6.32 -9.01 7.55
N ILE A 10 7.36 -8.17 7.49
CA ILE A 10 7.80 -7.40 6.32
C ILE A 10 9.27 -7.71 5.99
N ASN A 11 9.61 -7.79 4.71
CA ASN A 11 10.97 -7.89 4.19
C ASN A 11 11.55 -6.49 3.97
N LEU A 12 12.76 -6.26 4.48
CA LEU A 12 13.49 -5.00 4.33
C LEU A 12 14.80 -5.32 3.62
N TRP A 13 15.32 -4.39 2.82
CA TRP A 13 16.49 -4.64 1.99
C TRP A 13 17.68 -3.79 2.42
N LEU A 14 18.85 -4.44 2.50
CA LEU A 14 20.15 -3.81 2.70
C LEU A 14 20.98 -4.01 1.44
N ILE A 15 21.35 -2.91 0.80
CA ILE A 15 22.18 -2.91 -0.40
C ILE A 15 23.53 -2.28 -0.03
N GLU A 16 24.61 -2.99 -0.34
CA GLU A 16 25.96 -2.48 -0.08
C GLU A 16 26.24 -1.24 -0.95
N ASP A 17 26.74 -0.17 -0.33
CA ASP A 17 26.97 1.12 -1.00
C ASP A 17 28.33 1.71 -0.62
N GLY A 18 29.40 1.27 -1.27
CA GLY A 18 30.74 1.90 -1.17
C GLY A 18 31.29 2.08 0.25
N GLY A 19 31.24 1.04 1.11
CA GLY A 19 31.65 1.13 2.51
C GLY A 19 30.51 1.49 3.49
N SER A 20 29.31 1.77 2.97
CA SER A 20 28.09 2.04 3.72
C SER A 20 26.95 1.12 3.25
N TRP A 21 25.73 1.39 3.69
CA TRP A 21 24.52 0.66 3.33
C TRP A 21 23.41 1.59 2.86
N ALA A 22 22.74 1.21 1.78
CA ALA A 22 21.43 1.71 1.44
C ALA A 22 20.36 0.80 2.05
N VAL A 23 19.41 1.41 2.77
CA VAL A 23 18.26 0.73 3.40
C VAL A 23 17.02 0.98 2.54
N VAL A 24 16.25 -0.06 2.24
CA VAL A 24 14.92 0.04 1.61
C VAL A 24 13.87 -0.45 2.60
N ASP A 25 12.94 0.45 2.94
CA ASP A 25 11.88 0.30 3.94
C ASP A 25 12.37 0.09 5.38
N THR A 26 11.51 0.30 6.37
CA THR A 26 11.95 0.51 7.77
C THR A 26 11.23 -0.31 8.83
N GLY A 27 10.10 -0.95 8.55
CA GLY A 27 9.30 -1.64 9.56
C GLY A 27 8.40 -0.69 10.36
N VAL A 28 7.55 -1.29 11.21
CA VAL A 28 6.62 -0.57 12.08
C VAL A 28 7.32 0.19 13.21
N PRO A 29 6.75 1.30 13.71
CA PRO A 29 7.40 2.18 14.68
C PRO A 29 7.41 1.69 16.14
N ASP A 30 7.52 0.38 16.39
CA ASP A 30 7.50 -0.21 17.73
C ASP A 30 8.90 -0.47 18.32
N ASP A 31 8.95 -0.75 19.62
CA ASP A 31 10.22 -1.01 20.33
C ASP A 31 10.88 -2.32 19.89
N ARG A 32 10.08 -3.33 19.55
CA ARG A 32 10.57 -4.63 19.08
C ARG A 32 11.36 -4.48 17.79
N THR A 33 10.81 -3.77 16.82
CA THR A 33 11.41 -3.49 15.51
C THR A 33 12.65 -2.61 15.67
N ARG A 34 12.61 -1.59 16.53
CA ARG A 34 13.80 -0.78 16.86
C ARG A 34 14.92 -1.61 17.48
N ASN A 35 14.60 -2.56 18.37
CA ASN A 35 15.59 -3.46 18.98
C ASN A 35 16.21 -4.42 17.94
N LEU A 36 15.40 -4.97 17.04
CA LEU A 36 15.91 -5.80 15.95
C LEU A 36 16.82 -5.00 15.01
N TRP A 37 16.45 -3.77 14.66
CA TRP A 37 17.31 -2.88 13.89
C TRP A 37 18.64 -2.58 14.57
N ARG A 38 18.67 -2.38 15.89
CA ARG A 38 19.94 -2.23 16.63
C ARG A 38 20.84 -3.46 16.47
N GLY A 39 20.25 -4.67 16.50
CA GLY A 39 20.97 -5.92 16.23
C GLY A 39 21.50 -6.01 14.81
N VAL A 40 20.69 -5.63 13.81
CA VAL A 40 21.09 -5.60 12.39
C VAL A 40 22.26 -4.63 12.16
N LEU A 41 22.16 -3.42 12.72
CA LEU A 41 23.18 -2.37 12.63
C LEU A 41 24.53 -2.82 13.25
N ALA A 42 24.48 -3.49 14.41
CA ALA A 42 25.68 -3.96 15.11
C ALA A 42 26.27 -5.25 14.53
N GLY A 43 25.42 -6.13 13.97
CA GLY A 43 25.81 -7.44 13.46
C GLY A 43 26.04 -7.43 11.94
N PRO A 44 25.06 -7.85 11.11
CA PRO A 44 25.19 -7.96 9.65
C PRO A 44 25.74 -6.72 8.94
N MET A 45 25.43 -5.51 9.44
CA MET A 45 25.95 -4.28 8.85
C MET A 45 27.37 -3.91 9.33
N ALA A 46 27.93 -4.66 10.28
CA ALA A 46 29.26 -4.49 10.85
C ALA A 46 29.53 -3.07 11.38
N GLY A 47 28.50 -2.36 11.85
CA GLY A 47 28.60 -0.98 12.30
C GLY A 47 28.86 0.05 11.19
N ARG A 48 28.85 -0.35 9.91
CA ARG A 48 29.00 0.57 8.77
C ARG A 48 27.80 1.53 8.70
N PRO A 49 28.03 2.79 8.30
CA PRO A 49 26.97 3.80 8.29
C PRO A 49 25.89 3.48 7.24
N VAL A 50 24.71 4.07 7.43
CA VAL A 50 23.68 4.16 6.39
C VAL A 50 23.94 5.41 5.56
N SER A 51 24.06 5.26 4.24
CA SER A 51 24.23 6.38 3.29
C SER A 51 22.92 6.80 2.63
N ARG A 52 21.99 5.86 2.47
CA ARG A 52 20.72 6.05 1.76
C ARG A 52 19.59 5.39 2.54
N LEU A 53 18.45 6.08 2.61
CA LEU A 53 17.22 5.56 3.18
C LEU A 53 16.13 5.72 2.13
N LEU A 54 15.80 4.65 1.43
CA LEU A 54 14.70 4.60 0.49
C LEU A 54 13.46 4.05 1.18
N VAL A 55 12.30 4.65 0.92
CA VAL A 55 11.01 4.14 1.37
C VAL A 55 10.13 3.98 0.14
N SER A 56 9.57 2.79 -0.03
CA SER A 56 8.74 2.45 -1.19
C SER A 56 7.42 3.22 -1.18
N HIS A 57 6.72 3.24 -0.04
CA HIS A 57 5.44 3.92 0.12
C HIS A 57 5.10 4.23 1.58
N PHE A 58 4.00 4.96 1.79
CA PHE A 58 3.63 5.54 3.07
C PHE A 58 3.17 4.54 4.14
N HIS A 59 2.85 3.28 3.80
CA HIS A 59 2.25 2.37 4.77
C HIS A 59 3.11 2.17 6.03
N PRO A 60 2.50 1.91 7.21
CA PRO A 60 3.19 2.01 8.49
C PRO A 60 4.36 1.07 8.70
N ASP A 61 4.35 -0.07 8.05
CA ASP A 61 5.42 -1.06 8.06
C ASP A 61 6.55 -0.72 7.09
N HIS A 62 6.37 0.22 6.16
CA HIS A 62 7.42 0.67 5.24
C HIS A 62 8.06 1.97 5.73
N MET A 63 7.23 2.96 6.02
CA MET A 63 7.66 4.32 6.42
C MET A 63 7.80 4.50 7.94
N GLY A 64 7.33 3.54 8.75
CA GLY A 64 7.17 3.70 10.20
C GLY A 64 8.39 4.17 10.96
N LEU A 65 9.56 3.59 10.70
CA LEU A 65 10.82 3.96 11.34
C LEU A 65 11.69 4.92 10.52
N ALA A 66 11.17 5.52 9.45
CA ALA A 66 11.94 6.46 8.62
C ALA A 66 12.51 7.62 9.45
N ALA A 67 11.70 8.24 10.32
CA ALA A 67 12.16 9.31 11.21
C ALA A 67 13.17 8.84 12.28
N TRP A 68 13.14 7.56 12.66
CA TRP A 68 14.14 7.00 13.58
C TRP A 68 15.50 6.90 12.87
N PHE A 69 15.53 6.47 11.61
CA PHE A 69 16.75 6.44 10.81
C PHE A 69 17.32 7.84 10.55
N THR A 70 16.50 8.81 10.11
CA THR A 70 16.99 10.16 9.80
C THR A 70 17.45 10.96 11.03
N ARG A 71 17.05 10.56 12.25
CA ARG A 71 17.63 11.11 13.50
C ARG A 71 18.94 10.45 13.88
N LYS A 72 19.16 9.20 13.48
CA LYS A 72 20.33 8.40 13.87
C LYS A 72 21.48 8.53 12.88
N PHE A 73 21.18 8.74 11.60
CA PHE A 73 22.15 8.82 10.51
C PHE A 73 21.97 10.14 9.75
N PRO A 74 23.03 10.70 9.16
CA PRO A 74 22.98 11.93 8.36
C PRO A 74 22.40 11.65 6.96
N VAL A 75 21.21 11.06 6.90
CA VAL A 75 20.51 10.70 5.66
C VAL A 75 19.19 11.45 5.56
N VAL A 76 18.79 11.75 4.32
CA VAL A 76 17.46 12.24 3.99
C VAL A 76 16.66 11.05 3.47
N MET A 77 15.40 10.93 3.89
CA MET A 77 14.50 9.91 3.34
C MET A 77 14.27 10.18 1.85
N GLU A 78 14.45 9.16 1.03
CA GLU A 78 14.18 9.18 -0.40
C GLU A 78 12.91 8.39 -0.67
N THR A 79 11.92 9.06 -1.24
CA THR A 79 10.61 8.49 -1.56
C THR A 79 9.98 9.35 -2.63
N THR A 80 8.92 8.88 -3.26
CA THR A 80 8.14 9.70 -4.19
C THR A 80 7.35 10.78 -3.47
N GLN A 81 6.89 11.80 -4.21
CA GLN A 81 6.32 12.99 -3.60
C GLN A 81 4.92 12.71 -3.03
N ALA A 82 4.09 11.95 -3.73
CA ALA A 82 2.76 11.62 -3.25
C ALA A 82 2.84 10.78 -1.97
N GLU A 83 3.75 9.82 -1.90
CA GLU A 83 3.95 8.97 -0.72
C GLU A 83 4.37 9.78 0.50
N TRP A 84 5.32 10.70 0.33
CA TRP A 84 5.72 11.60 1.40
C TRP A 84 4.59 12.53 1.84
N LEU A 85 3.89 13.17 0.90
CA LEU A 85 2.79 14.08 1.20
C LEU A 85 1.63 13.37 1.90
N TYR A 86 1.27 12.17 1.43
CA TYR A 86 0.18 11.38 1.99
C TYR A 86 0.52 10.89 3.40
N GLY A 87 1.74 10.38 3.61
CA GLY A 87 2.22 10.03 4.94
C GLY A 87 2.28 11.23 5.89
N ARG A 88 2.74 12.39 5.42
CA ARG A 88 2.75 13.66 6.18
C ARG A 88 1.32 14.07 6.55
N MET A 89 0.42 14.14 5.57
CA MET A 89 -0.99 14.47 5.76
C MET A 89 -1.61 13.57 6.83
N LEU A 90 -1.57 12.26 6.64
CA LEU A 90 -2.15 11.31 7.61
C LEU A 90 -1.46 11.36 8.97
N SER A 91 -0.17 11.68 9.07
CA SER A 91 0.49 11.82 10.39
C SER A 91 0.04 13.06 11.17
N LEU A 92 -0.46 14.08 10.48
CA LEU A 92 -0.82 15.38 11.06
C LEU A 92 -2.32 15.60 11.16
N ASP A 93 -3.12 14.85 10.41
CA ASP A 93 -4.55 15.10 10.30
C ASP A 93 -5.34 14.48 11.46
N THR A 94 -5.52 15.27 12.52
CA THR A 94 -6.18 14.83 13.76
C THR A 94 -7.44 15.64 14.08
N GLY A 95 -7.95 16.42 13.11
CA GLY A 95 -9.06 17.35 13.32
C GLY A 95 -10.45 16.73 13.19
N GLU A 96 -11.48 17.48 13.60
CA GLU A 96 -12.88 17.07 13.45
C GLU A 96 -13.26 16.84 11.98
N ALA A 97 -12.73 17.66 11.06
CA ALA A 97 -12.97 17.51 9.63
C ALA A 97 -12.56 16.13 9.07
N PHE A 98 -11.42 15.58 9.53
CA PHE A 98 -10.98 14.23 9.16
C PHE A 98 -11.96 13.16 9.66
N ARG A 99 -12.45 13.33 10.90
CA ARG A 99 -13.42 12.43 11.52
C ARG A 99 -14.77 12.48 10.79
N GLU A 100 -15.27 13.67 10.47
CA GLU A 100 -16.50 13.86 9.71
C GLU A 100 -16.40 13.28 8.30
N ALA A 101 -15.29 13.54 7.58
CA ALA A 101 -15.05 12.97 6.27
C ALA A 101 -15.04 11.43 6.31
N SER A 102 -14.37 10.84 7.31
CA SER A 102 -14.35 9.39 7.53
C SER A 102 -15.76 8.84 7.81
N LEU A 103 -16.52 9.46 8.71
CA LEU A 103 -17.89 9.04 9.02
C LEU A 103 -18.81 9.13 7.81
N ASN A 104 -18.70 10.19 7.01
CA ASN A 104 -19.49 10.37 5.80
C ASN A 104 -19.14 9.31 4.75
N PHE A 105 -17.86 9.02 4.57
CA PHE A 105 -17.39 7.97 3.66
C PHE A 105 -17.95 6.59 4.03
N TYR A 106 -17.77 6.15 5.28
CA TYR A 106 -18.24 4.83 5.70
C TYR A 106 -19.77 4.73 5.78
N ARG A 107 -20.47 5.84 6.10
CA ARG A 107 -21.94 5.89 5.98
C ARG A 107 -22.38 5.70 4.54
N GLY A 108 -21.76 6.41 3.60
CA GLY A 108 -21.99 6.25 2.17
C GLY A 108 -21.72 4.82 1.68
N ALA A 109 -20.76 4.12 2.28
CA ALA A 109 -20.46 2.72 1.99
C ALA A 109 -21.51 1.73 2.54
N GLY A 110 -22.41 2.16 3.43
CA GLY A 110 -23.49 1.34 4.00
C GLY A 110 -23.29 0.91 5.45
N PHE A 111 -22.33 1.48 6.18
CA PHE A 111 -22.14 1.15 7.59
C PHE A 111 -23.33 1.63 8.44
N GLY A 112 -23.87 0.71 9.25
CA GLY A 112 -24.91 1.02 10.24
C GLY A 112 -24.38 1.72 11.51
N PRO A 113 -25.26 2.09 12.45
CA PRO A 113 -24.89 2.88 13.63
C PRO A 113 -23.74 2.32 14.47
N ASP A 114 -23.72 1.01 14.71
CA ASP A 114 -22.68 0.37 15.54
C ASP A 114 -21.30 0.45 14.87
N LEU A 115 -21.24 0.24 13.55
CA LEU A 115 -20.00 0.35 12.78
C LEU A 115 -19.54 1.81 12.65
N LEU A 116 -20.46 2.77 12.60
CA LEU A 116 -20.11 4.19 12.61
C LEU A 116 -19.57 4.64 13.97
N THR A 117 -20.05 4.07 15.08
CA THR A 117 -19.43 4.25 16.40
C THR A 117 -17.98 3.74 16.39
N LEU A 118 -17.74 2.56 15.82
CA LEU A 118 -16.38 2.02 15.67
C LEU A 118 -15.47 2.91 14.79
N VAL A 119 -15.98 3.48 13.70
CA VAL A 119 -15.24 4.46 12.87
C VAL A 119 -14.82 5.67 13.72
N ALA A 120 -15.76 6.21 14.49
CA ALA A 120 -15.53 7.34 15.37
C ALA A 120 -14.47 7.04 16.45
N GLU A 121 -14.53 5.86 17.09
CA GLU A 121 -13.58 5.44 18.11
C GLU A 121 -12.18 5.17 17.54
N ARG A 122 -12.12 4.56 16.34
CA ARG A 122 -10.85 4.27 15.65
C ARG A 122 -10.09 5.56 15.30
N GLY A 123 -10.79 6.61 14.89
CA GLY A 123 -10.21 7.88 14.47
C GLY A 123 -9.10 7.70 13.41
N ASN A 124 -8.06 8.54 13.48
CA ASN A 124 -6.91 8.41 12.61
C ASN A 124 -5.92 7.34 13.10
N ALA A 125 -6.14 6.09 12.68
CA ALA A 125 -5.29 4.95 13.03
C ALA A 125 -3.84 5.09 12.52
N TYR A 126 -3.62 5.82 11.42
CA TYR A 126 -2.28 6.07 10.88
C TYR A 126 -1.51 7.02 11.80
N GLY A 127 -2.08 8.21 12.07
CA GLY A 127 -1.51 9.21 12.97
C GLY A 127 -1.40 8.72 14.43
N ALA A 128 -2.18 7.71 14.84
CA ALA A 128 -2.00 7.04 16.12
C ALA A 128 -0.68 6.25 16.19
N ARG A 129 -0.24 5.63 15.08
CA ARG A 129 0.94 4.78 15.01
C ARG A 129 2.19 5.54 14.55
N ILE A 130 2.06 6.40 13.55
CA ILE A 130 3.18 7.16 12.97
C ILE A 130 3.05 8.64 13.33
N LYS A 131 3.74 9.02 14.42
CA LYS A 131 3.76 10.40 14.93
C LYS A 131 4.72 11.32 14.18
N HIS A 132 5.71 10.75 13.50
CA HIS A 132 6.79 11.51 12.89
C HIS A 132 7.15 10.93 11.53
N ILE A 133 6.76 11.64 10.47
CA ILE A 133 7.33 11.49 9.13
C ILE A 133 8.41 12.56 8.95
N PRO A 134 9.60 12.22 8.41
CA PRO A 134 10.64 13.20 8.11
C PRO A 134 10.08 14.42 7.37
N THR A 135 10.43 15.62 7.82
CA THR A 135 9.93 16.88 7.24
C THR A 135 10.55 17.22 5.89
N VAL A 136 11.64 16.55 5.54
CA VAL A 136 12.34 16.68 4.26
C VAL A 136 12.39 15.29 3.63
N CYS A 137 12.04 15.22 2.35
CA CYS A 137 12.33 14.07 1.51
C CYS A 137 13.17 14.50 0.30
N ARG A 138 13.98 13.58 -0.21
CA ARG A 138 14.51 13.66 -1.57
C ARG A 138 13.52 12.95 -2.48
N ARG A 139 12.90 13.69 -3.40
CA ARG A 139 11.89 13.15 -4.30
C ARG A 139 12.51 12.13 -5.25
N LEU A 140 11.90 10.95 -5.31
CA LEU A 140 12.05 9.97 -6.38
C LEU A 140 10.93 10.16 -7.41
N ARG A 141 11.23 9.89 -8.68
CA ARG A 141 10.28 9.91 -9.80
C ARG A 141 10.42 8.64 -10.63
N ASP A 142 9.37 8.31 -11.34
CA ASP A 142 9.41 7.20 -12.28
C ASP A 142 10.54 7.37 -13.31
N GLY A 143 11.30 6.31 -13.53
CA GLY A 143 12.45 6.31 -14.46
C GLY A 143 13.75 6.90 -13.89
N ASP A 144 13.74 7.49 -12.68
CA ASP A 144 14.97 7.96 -12.03
C ASP A 144 15.98 6.81 -11.92
N ARG A 145 17.26 7.14 -12.14
CA ARG A 145 18.38 6.19 -12.05
C ARG A 145 19.19 6.45 -10.79
N LEU A 146 19.17 5.51 -9.87
CA LEU A 146 19.86 5.57 -8.60
C LEU A 146 21.12 4.70 -8.65
N HIS A 147 22.25 5.29 -8.30
CA HIS A 147 23.46 4.51 -8.04
C HIS A 147 23.41 4.02 -6.59
N LEU A 148 23.39 2.69 -6.41
CA LEU A 148 23.46 2.02 -5.11
C LEU A 148 24.56 0.96 -5.21
N GLY A 149 25.70 1.21 -4.56
CA GLY A 149 26.90 0.41 -4.76
C GLY A 149 27.39 0.49 -6.22
N PRO A 150 27.82 -0.63 -6.82
CA PRO A 150 28.30 -0.63 -8.20
C PRO A 150 27.18 -0.62 -9.25
N HIS A 151 25.91 -0.73 -8.84
CA HIS A 151 24.79 -0.96 -9.74
C HIS A 151 23.89 0.26 -9.89
N VAL A 152 23.26 0.34 -11.07
CA VAL A 152 22.20 1.32 -11.35
C VAL A 152 20.85 0.64 -11.12
N TRP A 153 20.01 1.30 -10.33
CA TRP A 153 18.64 0.92 -10.04
C TRP A 153 17.70 1.95 -10.65
N ARG A 154 16.78 1.50 -11.49
CA ARG A 154 15.72 2.34 -12.04
C ARG A 154 14.53 2.33 -11.09
N VAL A 155 14.04 3.52 -10.73
CA VAL A 155 12.76 3.66 -10.03
C VAL A 155 11.63 3.30 -10.99
N MET A 156 10.76 2.40 -10.58
CA MET A 156 9.53 2.04 -11.27
C MET A 156 8.36 2.36 -10.36
N VAL A 157 7.62 3.41 -10.68
CA VAL A 157 6.43 3.79 -9.92
C VAL A 157 5.28 2.83 -10.22
N GLY A 158 4.68 2.28 -9.17
CA GLY A 158 3.41 1.57 -9.18
C GLY A 158 2.33 2.37 -8.46
N GLU A 159 1.11 2.36 -9.00
CA GLU A 159 -0.06 3.05 -8.45
C GLU A 159 -1.15 2.03 -8.08
N GLY A 160 -2.16 2.50 -7.35
CA GLY A 160 -3.36 1.74 -6.99
C GLY A 160 -3.31 1.07 -5.62
N HIS A 161 -2.20 0.40 -5.28
CA HIS A 161 -1.99 -0.04 -3.89
C HIS A 161 -1.72 1.16 -2.95
N ALA A 162 -0.87 2.07 -3.44
CA ALA A 162 -0.51 3.33 -2.80
C ALA A 162 -0.43 4.44 -3.88
N PRO A 163 -0.37 5.73 -3.50
CA PRO A 163 -0.44 6.85 -4.45
C PRO A 163 0.66 6.88 -5.53
N GLU A 164 1.91 6.57 -5.19
CA GLU A 164 3.08 6.69 -6.09
C GLU A 164 4.20 5.76 -5.60
N MET A 165 3.95 4.46 -5.41
CA MET A 165 4.91 3.52 -4.80
C MET A 165 6.19 3.40 -5.62
N ALA A 166 7.36 3.63 -5.00
CA ALA A 166 8.66 3.41 -5.63
C ALA A 166 9.11 1.94 -5.51
N CYS A 167 9.00 1.19 -6.61
CA CYS A 167 9.72 -0.06 -6.81
C CYS A 167 11.11 0.22 -7.41
N LEU A 168 12.08 -0.69 -7.21
CA LEU A 168 13.45 -0.52 -7.70
C LEU A 168 13.86 -1.72 -8.55
N TRP A 169 14.19 -1.48 -9.82
CA TRP A 169 14.66 -2.52 -10.73
C TRP A 169 16.13 -2.33 -11.10
N CYS A 170 16.95 -3.36 -10.88
CA CYS A 170 18.33 -3.42 -11.34
C CYS A 170 18.41 -4.34 -12.57
N GLU A 171 18.55 -3.73 -13.75
CA GLU A 171 18.63 -4.44 -15.02
C GLU A 171 19.84 -5.37 -15.10
N GLU A 172 21.02 -4.88 -14.71
CA GLU A 172 22.28 -5.66 -14.74
C GLU A 172 22.20 -6.95 -13.91
N ARG A 173 21.47 -6.89 -12.78
CA ARG A 173 21.29 -8.03 -11.87
C ARG A 173 20.01 -8.80 -12.15
N ASN A 174 19.14 -8.30 -13.03
CA ASN A 174 17.79 -8.76 -13.27
C ASN A 174 16.97 -8.97 -11.98
N VAL A 175 17.01 -7.96 -11.09
CA VAL A 175 16.36 -7.99 -9.76
C VAL A 175 15.38 -6.84 -9.62
N LEU A 176 14.17 -7.13 -9.13
CA LEU A 176 13.13 -6.14 -8.79
C LEU A 176 12.84 -6.16 -7.29
N ILE A 177 13.04 -5.04 -6.59
CA ILE A 177 12.41 -4.80 -5.30
C ILE A 177 11.01 -4.23 -5.58
N SER A 178 9.98 -5.06 -5.40
CA SER A 178 8.61 -4.76 -5.87
C SER A 178 7.73 -4.07 -4.84
N GLY A 179 8.24 -3.83 -3.62
CA GLY A 179 7.42 -3.35 -2.52
C GLY A 179 6.19 -4.24 -2.32
N ASP A 180 5.04 -3.58 -2.16
CA ASP A 180 3.73 -4.22 -2.09
C ASP A 180 3.02 -4.29 -3.44
N GLN A 181 3.62 -3.82 -4.53
CA GLN A 181 3.00 -3.86 -5.86
C GLN A 181 2.85 -5.30 -6.38
N LEU A 182 3.82 -6.17 -6.05
CA LEU A 182 3.83 -7.58 -6.44
C LEU A 182 4.28 -8.44 -5.25
N LEU A 183 3.36 -9.28 -4.78
CA LEU A 183 3.56 -10.21 -3.66
C LEU A 183 3.32 -11.65 -4.16
N PRO A 184 4.04 -12.67 -3.67
CA PRO A 184 4.04 -14.00 -4.26
C PRO A 184 2.73 -14.77 -4.04
N SER A 185 2.14 -14.66 -2.84
CA SER A 185 1.04 -15.55 -2.41
C SER A 185 -0.27 -14.83 -2.13
N ILE A 186 -0.23 -13.53 -1.81
CA ILE A 186 -1.41 -12.72 -1.47
C ILE A 186 -1.60 -11.62 -2.52
N SER A 187 -2.85 -11.21 -2.75
CA SER A 187 -3.12 -9.99 -3.50
C SER A 187 -2.72 -8.77 -2.66
N PRO A 188 -2.03 -7.78 -3.25
CA PRO A 188 -1.89 -6.47 -2.62
C PRO A 188 -3.26 -5.86 -2.35
N ASN A 189 -3.41 -5.18 -1.22
CA ASN A 189 -4.63 -4.44 -0.93
C ASN A 189 -4.80 -3.28 -1.93
N VAL A 190 -5.97 -3.14 -2.54
CA VAL A 190 -6.30 -2.02 -3.44
C VAL A 190 -7.59 -1.40 -2.95
N SER A 191 -7.53 -0.20 -2.36
CA SER A 191 -8.66 0.36 -1.63
C SER A 191 -8.94 1.82 -1.95
N VAL A 192 -10.22 2.16 -2.01
CA VAL A 192 -10.68 3.54 -1.91
C VAL A 192 -10.64 3.97 -0.45
N TRP A 193 -10.14 5.18 -0.18
CA TRP A 193 -9.98 5.74 1.16
C TRP A 193 -10.79 7.03 1.34
N PRO A 194 -11.16 7.42 2.58
CA PRO A 194 -11.93 8.64 2.83
C PRO A 194 -11.35 9.94 2.26
N SER A 195 -10.02 10.01 2.14
CA SER A 195 -9.27 11.16 1.59
C SER A 195 -9.42 11.34 0.08
N GLU A 196 -9.81 10.28 -0.64
CA GLU A 196 -10.07 10.32 -2.09
C GLU A 196 -11.28 9.43 -2.42
N PRO A 197 -12.49 9.85 -2.03
CA PRO A 197 -13.66 8.98 -1.93
C PRO A 197 -14.24 8.55 -3.28
N ASP A 198 -13.79 9.11 -4.39
CA ASP A 198 -14.22 8.77 -5.76
C ASP A 198 -13.08 8.18 -6.60
N ALA A 199 -11.96 7.77 -5.97
CA ALA A 199 -10.81 7.19 -6.65
C ALA A 199 -11.13 5.89 -7.40
N ASN A 200 -10.33 5.58 -8.42
CA ASN A 200 -10.29 4.28 -9.11
C ASN A 200 -8.91 3.61 -8.93
N PRO A 201 -8.56 3.18 -7.70
CA PRO A 201 -7.27 2.56 -7.42
C PRO A 201 -7.08 1.22 -8.14
N LEU A 202 -8.17 0.49 -8.42
CA LEU A 202 -8.09 -0.76 -9.18
C LEU A 202 -7.66 -0.53 -10.63
N GLY A 203 -8.19 0.49 -11.30
CA GLY A 203 -7.74 0.85 -12.65
C GLY A 203 -6.25 1.21 -12.68
N LEU A 204 -5.79 1.98 -11.70
CA LEU A 204 -4.38 2.32 -11.53
C LEU A 204 -3.50 1.09 -11.26
N PHE A 205 -3.96 0.18 -10.40
CA PHE A 205 -3.25 -1.05 -10.07
C PHE A 205 -3.09 -1.96 -11.29
N LEU A 206 -4.18 -2.22 -12.03
CA LEU A 206 -4.15 -3.05 -13.24
C LEU A 206 -3.23 -2.47 -14.31
N LYS A 207 -3.29 -1.14 -14.53
CA LYS A 207 -2.36 -0.44 -15.44
C LYS A 207 -0.91 -0.56 -14.98
N SER A 208 -0.67 -0.49 -13.68
CA SER A 208 0.66 -0.66 -13.11
C SER A 208 1.19 -2.07 -13.38
N LEU A 209 0.38 -3.11 -13.21
CA LEU A 209 0.79 -4.50 -13.50
C LEU A 209 1.27 -4.68 -14.95
N GLU A 210 0.60 -4.06 -15.93
CA GLU A 210 1.04 -4.11 -17.33
C GLU A 210 2.40 -3.44 -17.56
N LYS A 211 2.69 -2.35 -16.84
CA LYS A 211 4.02 -1.73 -16.85
C LYS A 211 5.11 -2.68 -16.29
N PHE A 212 4.82 -3.42 -15.22
CA PHE A 212 5.79 -4.39 -14.67
C PHE A 212 5.95 -5.62 -15.56
N ARG A 213 4.98 -5.93 -16.43
CA ARG A 213 5.08 -7.01 -17.42
C ARG A 213 6.18 -6.77 -18.45
N GLU A 214 6.60 -5.52 -18.68
CA GLU A 214 7.70 -5.18 -19.60
C GLU A 214 9.08 -5.68 -19.12
N LEU A 215 9.20 -6.06 -17.84
CA LEU A 215 10.44 -6.61 -17.29
C LEU A 215 10.70 -8.04 -17.79
N PRO A 216 11.96 -8.52 -17.77
CA PRO A 216 12.28 -9.89 -18.14
C PRO A 216 11.48 -10.91 -17.32
N ALA A 217 10.98 -11.97 -17.98
CA ALA A 217 10.16 -13.00 -17.34
C ALA A 217 10.90 -13.74 -16.21
N ASP A 218 12.22 -13.87 -16.33
CA ASP A 218 13.14 -14.48 -15.39
C ASP A 218 13.67 -13.49 -14.32
N CYS A 219 13.09 -12.29 -14.22
CA CYS A 219 13.45 -11.33 -13.18
C CYS A 219 13.20 -11.91 -11.78
N LEU A 220 14.22 -11.83 -10.91
CA LEU A 220 14.07 -12.17 -9.49
C LEU A 220 13.32 -11.05 -8.77
N VAL A 221 12.15 -11.37 -8.24
CA VAL A 221 11.31 -10.44 -7.49
C VAL A 221 11.59 -10.56 -5.99
N LEU A 222 11.83 -9.42 -5.35
CA LEU A 222 12.10 -9.22 -3.93
C LEU A 222 10.91 -8.47 -3.30
N PRO A 223 9.85 -9.19 -2.91
CA PRO A 223 8.62 -8.61 -2.40
C PRO A 223 8.75 -8.18 -0.94
N SER A 224 7.95 -7.20 -0.51
CA SER A 224 7.92 -6.78 0.89
C SER A 224 7.24 -7.79 1.81
N HIS A 225 6.49 -8.76 1.28
CA HIS A 225 5.94 -9.87 2.05
C HIS A 225 6.12 -11.21 1.33
N GLY A 226 6.31 -12.28 2.10
CA GLY A 226 6.56 -13.62 1.57
C GLY A 226 8.04 -13.85 1.24
N ARG A 227 8.32 -14.72 0.28
CA ARG A 227 9.70 -15.07 -0.12
C ARG A 227 10.05 -14.48 -1.48
N PRO A 228 11.33 -14.19 -1.75
CA PRO A 228 11.83 -13.94 -3.10
C PRO A 228 11.35 -15.02 -4.08
N PHE A 229 10.98 -14.62 -5.29
CA PHE A 229 10.42 -15.53 -6.28
C PHE A 229 10.81 -15.17 -7.71
N PHE A 230 10.78 -16.19 -8.58
CA PHE A 230 10.77 -16.06 -10.04
C PHE A 230 9.36 -16.32 -10.57
N GLY A 231 9.10 -15.96 -11.82
CA GLY A 231 7.79 -16.09 -12.45
C GLY A 231 6.96 -14.82 -12.29
N LEU A 232 7.58 -13.68 -12.62
CA LEU A 232 6.95 -12.36 -12.54
C LEU A 232 5.68 -12.30 -13.41
N HIS A 233 5.77 -12.80 -14.65
CA HIS A 233 4.68 -12.75 -15.61
C HIS A 233 3.52 -13.65 -15.19
N GLU A 234 3.80 -14.86 -14.70
CA GLU A 234 2.80 -15.77 -14.17
C GLU A 234 2.08 -15.17 -12.96
N ARG A 235 2.83 -14.44 -12.11
CA ARG A 235 2.23 -13.77 -10.96
C ARG A 235 1.33 -12.61 -11.38
N ILE A 236 1.76 -11.79 -12.34
CA ILE A 236 0.94 -10.72 -12.94
C ILE A 236 -0.35 -11.32 -13.51
N ASP A 237 -0.25 -12.39 -14.31
CA ASP A 237 -1.40 -13.06 -14.89
C ASP A 237 -2.36 -13.60 -13.83
N ALA A 238 -1.84 -14.14 -12.73
CA ALA A 238 -2.65 -14.61 -11.61
C ALA A 238 -3.39 -13.45 -10.93
N LEU A 239 -2.75 -12.29 -10.75
CA LEU A 239 -3.38 -11.09 -10.18
C LEU A 239 -4.47 -10.53 -11.10
N LEU A 240 -4.21 -10.46 -12.40
CA LEU A 240 -5.19 -9.99 -13.39
C LEU A 240 -6.42 -10.90 -13.42
N ARG A 241 -6.22 -12.23 -13.47
CA ARG A 241 -7.34 -13.20 -13.39
C ARG A 241 -8.11 -13.06 -12.08
N HIS A 242 -7.41 -12.94 -10.95
CA HIS A 242 -8.05 -12.74 -9.65
C HIS A 242 -9.00 -11.54 -9.65
N HIS A 243 -8.54 -10.37 -10.12
CA HIS A 243 -9.39 -9.18 -10.17
C HIS A 243 -10.48 -9.29 -11.23
N GLN A 244 -10.25 -9.94 -12.37
CA GLN A 244 -11.29 -10.22 -13.36
C GLN A 244 -12.43 -11.06 -12.76
N ASP A 245 -12.10 -12.10 -11.98
CA ASP A 245 -13.09 -12.94 -11.30
C ASP A 245 -13.88 -12.13 -10.25
N ARG A 246 -13.19 -11.30 -9.45
CA ARG A 246 -13.85 -10.41 -8.46
C ARG A 246 -14.77 -9.38 -9.14
N LEU A 247 -14.34 -8.80 -10.26
CA LEU A 247 -15.15 -7.87 -11.05
C LEU A 247 -16.41 -8.54 -11.60
N ALA A 248 -16.31 -9.79 -12.09
CA ALA A 248 -17.45 -10.55 -12.56
C ALA A 248 -18.46 -10.82 -11.43
N GLU A 249 -17.99 -11.24 -10.25
CA GLU A 249 -18.83 -11.43 -9.05
C GLU A 249 -19.51 -10.13 -8.60
N THR A 250 -18.78 -9.02 -8.63
CA THR A 250 -19.29 -7.70 -8.25
C THR A 250 -20.38 -7.23 -9.21
N LEU A 251 -20.15 -7.38 -10.51
CA LEU A 251 -21.14 -7.06 -11.54
C LEU A 251 -22.41 -7.91 -11.40
N ASP A 252 -22.26 -9.19 -11.05
CA ASP A 252 -23.38 -10.10 -10.81
C ASP A 252 -24.20 -9.71 -9.58
N ALA A 253 -23.52 -9.36 -8.48
CA ALA A 253 -24.14 -8.90 -7.25
C ALA A 253 -25.00 -7.64 -7.45
N CYS A 254 -24.57 -6.75 -8.34
CA CYS A 254 -25.24 -5.50 -8.68
C CYS A 254 -26.45 -5.65 -9.63
N ARG A 255 -26.95 -6.86 -9.91
CA ARG A 255 -28.25 -7.06 -10.61
C ARG A 255 -29.42 -6.37 -9.92
N ARG A 256 -29.29 -6.12 -8.61
CA ARG A 256 -30.15 -5.23 -7.83
C ARG A 256 -29.27 -4.13 -7.20
N PRO A 257 -29.85 -2.98 -6.82
CA PRO A 257 -29.09 -1.96 -6.10
C PRO A 257 -28.54 -2.48 -4.77
N ILE A 258 -27.22 -2.43 -4.59
CA ILE A 258 -26.51 -2.84 -3.36
C ILE A 258 -25.52 -1.75 -2.92
N SER A 259 -25.19 -1.70 -1.63
CA SER A 259 -24.09 -0.88 -1.10
C SER A 259 -22.76 -1.65 -1.13
N ALA A 260 -21.65 -0.95 -0.87
CA ALA A 260 -20.35 -1.62 -0.71
C ALA A 260 -20.32 -2.56 0.49
N TYR A 261 -21.06 -2.22 1.57
CA TYR A 261 -21.22 -3.08 2.73
C TYR A 261 -21.95 -4.38 2.40
N ASP A 262 -23.00 -4.32 1.59
CA ASP A 262 -23.73 -5.51 1.13
C ASP A 262 -22.83 -6.46 0.30
N LEU A 263 -21.87 -5.90 -0.44
CA LEU A 263 -20.94 -6.65 -1.28
C LEU A 263 -19.91 -7.47 -0.47
N LEU A 264 -19.63 -7.09 0.78
CA LEU A 264 -18.64 -7.77 1.62
C LEU A 264 -18.92 -9.27 1.77
N ALA A 265 -20.19 -9.64 1.95
CA ALA A 265 -20.60 -11.04 2.12
C ALA A 265 -20.33 -11.90 0.88
N ILE A 266 -20.16 -11.28 -0.29
CA ILE A 266 -19.91 -11.95 -1.57
C ILE A 266 -18.40 -12.03 -1.82
N MET A 267 -17.70 -10.90 -1.70
CA MET A 267 -16.25 -10.84 -1.97
C MET A 267 -15.42 -11.52 -0.88
N PHE A 268 -15.90 -11.51 0.37
CA PHE A 268 -15.19 -12.02 1.53
C PHE A 268 -16.12 -12.96 2.34
N PRO A 269 -16.36 -14.20 1.87
CA PRO A 269 -17.27 -15.15 2.51
C PRO A 269 -16.63 -15.80 3.76
N ARG A 270 -16.21 -14.97 4.73
CA ARG A 270 -15.59 -15.35 6.00
C ARG A 270 -15.84 -14.27 7.05
N GLU A 271 -15.68 -14.61 8.32
CA GLU A 271 -15.67 -13.60 9.38
C GLU A 271 -14.47 -12.66 9.22
N LEU A 272 -14.73 -11.36 9.40
CA LEU A 272 -13.73 -10.30 9.32
C LEU A 272 -13.64 -9.63 10.69
N ASP A 273 -12.43 -9.53 11.22
CA ASP A 273 -12.19 -8.67 12.38
C ASP A 273 -12.34 -7.18 11.99
N HIS A 274 -12.38 -6.29 12.99
CA HIS A 274 -12.54 -4.86 12.75
C HIS A 274 -11.47 -4.27 11.85
N HIS A 275 -10.22 -4.73 11.92
CA HIS A 275 -9.14 -4.23 11.08
C HIS A 275 -9.31 -4.66 9.62
N GLN A 276 -9.67 -5.94 9.42
CA GLN A 276 -9.93 -6.53 8.11
C GLN A 276 -11.15 -5.90 7.44
N LEU A 277 -12.19 -5.58 8.20
CA LEU A 277 -13.42 -4.93 7.70
C LEU A 277 -13.11 -3.63 6.94
N PHE A 278 -12.19 -2.80 7.46
CA PHE A 278 -11.85 -1.52 6.83
C PHE A 278 -11.06 -1.66 5.52
N PHE A 279 -10.25 -2.71 5.38
CA PHE A 279 -9.61 -3.01 4.09
C PHE A 279 -10.63 -3.57 3.11
N ALA A 280 -11.46 -4.52 3.56
CA ALA A 280 -12.46 -5.18 2.74
C ALA A 280 -13.49 -4.19 2.16
N ILE A 281 -13.92 -3.19 2.93
CA ILE A 281 -14.85 -2.16 2.41
C ILE A 281 -14.19 -1.25 1.38
N GLY A 282 -12.92 -0.88 1.59
CA GLY A 282 -12.15 -0.09 0.63
C GLY A 282 -11.91 -0.85 -0.68
N GLU A 283 -11.61 -2.15 -0.59
CA GLU A 283 -11.44 -3.02 -1.76
C GLU A 283 -12.75 -3.28 -2.50
N SER A 284 -13.86 -3.42 -1.77
CA SER A 284 -15.21 -3.50 -2.36
C SER A 284 -15.54 -2.24 -3.15
N LEU A 285 -15.26 -1.06 -2.59
CA LEU A 285 -15.42 0.21 -3.29
C LEU A 285 -14.51 0.34 -4.52
N ALA A 286 -13.27 -0.16 -4.45
CA ALA A 286 -12.36 -0.14 -5.59
C ALA A 286 -12.91 -0.92 -6.80
N HIS A 287 -13.49 -2.11 -6.57
CA HIS A 287 -14.11 -2.90 -7.63
C HIS A 287 -15.39 -2.24 -8.17
N LEU A 288 -16.23 -1.69 -7.28
CA LEU A 288 -17.44 -0.96 -7.67
C LEU A 288 -17.10 0.28 -8.51
N HIS A 289 -16.13 1.08 -8.10
CA HIS A 289 -15.73 2.31 -8.81
C HIS A 289 -15.11 2.01 -10.17
N TYR A 290 -14.29 0.97 -10.27
CA TYR A 290 -13.75 0.51 -11.55
C TYR A 290 -14.87 0.18 -12.55
N LEU A 291 -15.91 -0.53 -12.11
CA LEU A 291 -17.05 -0.87 -12.96
C LEU A 291 -17.95 0.33 -13.28
N VAL A 292 -18.06 1.30 -12.37
CA VAL A 292 -18.77 2.57 -12.63
C VAL A 292 -18.05 3.38 -13.69
N GLU A 293 -16.74 3.57 -13.56
CA GLU A 293 -15.94 4.30 -14.55
C GLU A 293 -15.93 3.58 -15.91
N GLY A 294 -15.93 2.24 -15.90
CA GLY A 294 -16.10 1.41 -17.10
C GLY A 294 -17.50 1.43 -17.72
N GLY A 295 -18.47 2.15 -17.13
CA GLY A 295 -19.83 2.27 -17.64
C GLY A 295 -20.69 1.01 -17.50
N LEU A 296 -20.30 0.06 -16.65
CA LEU A 296 -21.01 -1.20 -16.42
C LEU A 296 -21.97 -1.13 -15.22
N LEU A 297 -21.69 -0.22 -14.28
CA LEU A 297 -22.53 0.05 -13.12
C LEU A 297 -22.94 1.54 -13.07
N GLY A 298 -24.15 1.80 -12.60
CA GLY A 298 -24.60 3.12 -12.16
C GLY A 298 -24.51 3.25 -10.64
N ARG A 299 -24.28 4.47 -10.15
CA ARG A 299 -24.30 4.82 -8.72
C ARG A 299 -25.42 5.81 -8.44
N THR A 300 -26.21 5.54 -7.41
CA THR A 300 -27.26 6.44 -6.87
C THR A 300 -27.06 6.62 -5.37
N ILE A 301 -27.70 7.62 -4.78
CA ILE A 301 -27.70 7.83 -3.33
C ILE A 301 -29.14 7.63 -2.85
N ASP A 302 -29.35 6.74 -1.88
CA ASP A 302 -30.67 6.50 -1.31
C ASP A 302 -31.08 7.56 -0.27
N GLY A 303 -32.31 7.49 0.24
CA GLY A 303 -32.83 8.45 1.21
C GLY A 303 -32.10 8.48 2.56
N MET A 304 -31.21 7.52 2.83
CA MET A 304 -30.36 7.47 4.02
C MET A 304 -28.93 7.96 3.73
N GLY A 305 -28.63 8.42 2.51
CA GLY A 305 -27.31 8.87 2.11
C GLY A 305 -26.34 7.73 1.76
N ILE A 306 -26.84 6.50 1.58
CA ILE A 306 -26.02 5.34 1.22
C ILE A 306 -25.87 5.28 -0.30
N HIS A 307 -24.66 5.03 -0.78
CA HIS A 307 -24.39 4.79 -2.19
C HIS A 307 -24.89 3.41 -2.60
N ARG A 308 -25.74 3.36 -3.62
CA ARG A 308 -26.30 2.15 -4.22
C ARG A 308 -25.79 1.98 -5.64
N PHE A 309 -25.15 0.84 -5.87
CA PHE A 309 -24.59 0.44 -7.15
C PHE A 309 -25.49 -0.61 -7.81
N HIS A 310 -25.77 -0.42 -9.09
CA HIS A 310 -26.64 -1.30 -9.87
C HIS A 310 -26.11 -1.44 -11.30
N ARG A 311 -26.37 -2.59 -11.91
CA ARG A 311 -25.99 -2.87 -13.30
C ARG A 311 -26.79 -2.00 -14.28
N ILE A 312 -26.10 -1.47 -15.29
CA ILE A 312 -26.67 -0.71 -16.42
C ILE A 312 -27.12 -1.69 -17.52
#